data_AF-A0A1F3P6J5-F1
#
_entry.id   AF-A0A1F3P6J5-F1
#
_cell.length_a   1.000
_cell.length_b   1.000
_cell.length_c   1.000
_cell.angle_alpha   90.00
_cell.angle_beta   90.00
_cell.angle_gamma   90.00
#
_symmetry.space_group_name_H-M   'P 1'
#
loop_
_entity.id
_entity.type
_entity.pdbx_description
1 polymer ?
#
loop_
_entity_poly.entity_id
_entity_poly.type
_entity_poly.pdbx_seq_one_letter_code
_entity_poly.pdbx_strand_id
1 'polypeptide(L)'
;MALGLFAVFAILRFRTVNYTAKDMTYIFTVIGVSVINSQANIPPPLLGAILVNSIIIITAIILELFLKKNSLTPVLIVYNKLMFLNADHRKDLLTDLTSQTGLNIEKVRIRKIDIVKGIAELEAYCRDKNVP
;
A
#
# COMPACT_ATOMS: atom_id res chain seq x y z
N MET A 1 -32.77 -5.04 -4.25
CA MET A 1 -32.03 -5.31 -5.50
C MET A 1 -30.54 -5.48 -5.16
N ALA A 2 -30.06 -6.71 -4.98
CA ALA A 2 -28.65 -7.00 -4.61
C ALA A 2 -27.81 -7.57 -5.77
N LEU A 3 -28.44 -7.81 -6.92
CA LEU A 3 -27.86 -8.50 -8.07
C LEU A 3 -26.74 -7.67 -8.74
N GLY A 4 -26.85 -6.33 -8.72
CA GLY A 4 -25.86 -5.43 -9.30
C GLY A 4 -24.50 -5.43 -8.58
N LEU A 5 -24.48 -5.50 -7.25
CA LEU A 5 -23.23 -5.49 -6.48
C LEU A 5 -22.43 -6.78 -6.70
N PHE A 6 -23.13 -7.92 -6.75
CA PHE A 6 -22.52 -9.22 -7.09
C PHE A 6 -21.93 -9.24 -8.52
N ALA A 7 -22.59 -8.61 -9.50
CA ALA A 7 -22.09 -8.52 -10.86
C ALA A 7 -20.79 -7.70 -10.94
N VAL A 8 -20.69 -6.60 -10.20
CA VAL A 8 -19.46 -5.77 -10.20
C VAL A 8 -18.30 -6.50 -9.53
N PHE A 9 -18.54 -7.25 -8.46
CA PHE A 9 -17.51 -8.09 -7.84
C PHE A 9 -17.02 -9.22 -8.75
N ALA A 10 -17.91 -9.85 -9.52
CA ALA A 10 -17.53 -10.85 -10.52
C ALA A 10 -16.61 -10.22 -11.57
N ILE A 11 -16.98 -9.06 -12.14
CA ILE A 11 -16.17 -8.36 -13.14
C ILE A 11 -14.80 -7.95 -12.57
N LEU A 12 -14.72 -7.47 -11.33
CA LEU A 12 -13.46 -7.08 -10.68
C LEU A 12 -12.52 -8.27 -10.45
N ARG A 13 -13.06 -9.45 -10.10
CA ARG A 13 -12.28 -10.66 -9.89
C ARG A 13 -11.66 -11.22 -11.18
N PHE A 14 -12.28 -10.99 -12.33
CA PHE A 14 -11.81 -11.49 -13.62
C PHE A 14 -10.89 -10.52 -14.37
N ARG A 15 -10.49 -9.39 -13.76
CA ARG A 15 -9.53 -8.48 -14.40
C ARG A 15 -8.11 -9.03 -14.24
N THR A 16 -7.38 -9.07 -15.34
CA THR A 16 -5.98 -9.49 -15.45
C THR A 16 -4.97 -8.53 -14.78
N VAL A 17 -5.44 -7.44 -14.17
CA VAL A 17 -4.60 -6.45 -13.48
C VAL A 17 -4.55 -6.76 -12.00
N ASN A 18 -3.33 -6.85 -11.45
CA ASN A 18 -3.11 -6.95 -10.00
C ASN A 18 -3.55 -5.65 -9.33
N TYR A 19 -4.81 -5.57 -8.93
CA TYR A 19 -5.31 -4.45 -8.11
C TYR A 19 -4.74 -4.57 -6.70
N THR A 20 -4.18 -3.48 -6.18
CA THR A 20 -3.82 -3.43 -4.76
C THR A 20 -5.11 -3.43 -3.92
N ALA A 21 -5.01 -3.88 -2.66
CA ALA A 21 -6.16 -3.87 -1.75
C ALA A 21 -6.79 -2.47 -1.59
N LYS A 22 -5.98 -1.41 -1.77
CA LYS A 22 -6.43 -0.01 -1.74
C LYS A 22 -7.36 0.29 -2.93
N ASP A 23 -6.94 -0.08 -4.14
CA ASP A 23 -7.70 0.20 -5.36
C ASP A 23 -9.04 -0.52 -5.38
N MET A 24 -9.08 -1.77 -4.91
CA MET A 24 -10.32 -2.53 -4.77
C MET A 24 -11.29 -1.85 -3.78
N THR A 25 -10.76 -1.35 -2.66
CA THR A 25 -11.55 -0.67 -1.63
C THR A 25 -12.13 0.63 -2.18
N TYR A 26 -11.35 1.44 -2.91
CA TYR A 26 -11.85 2.67 -3.52
C TYR A 26 -12.97 2.43 -4.52
N ILE A 27 -12.79 1.44 -5.40
CA ILE A 27 -13.82 1.05 -6.36
C ILE A 27 -15.09 0.62 -5.62
N PHE A 28 -14.96 -0.21 -4.58
CA PHE A 28 -16.08 -0.65 -3.78
C PHE A 28 -16.82 0.50 -3.10
N THR A 29 -16.09 1.45 -2.50
CA THR A 29 -16.68 2.65 -1.89
C THR A 29 -17.44 3.50 -2.90
N VAL A 30 -16.89 3.73 -4.10
CA VAL A 30 -17.56 4.50 -5.16
C VAL A 30 -18.86 3.82 -5.59
N ILE A 31 -18.85 2.50 -5.81
CA ILE A 31 -20.06 1.75 -6.17
C ILE A 31 -21.11 1.84 -5.05
N GLY A 32 -20.69 1.66 -3.80
CA GLY A 32 -21.56 1.76 -2.63
C GLY A 32 -22.24 3.14 -2.55
N VAL A 33 -21.47 4.21 -2.72
CA VAL A 33 -21.97 5.59 -2.76
C VAL A 33 -22.95 5.79 -3.92
N SER A 34 -22.64 5.28 -5.12
CA SER A 34 -23.55 5.39 -6.28
C SER A 34 -24.88 4.68 -6.03
N VAL A 35 -24.88 3.50 -5.40
CA VAL A 35 -26.10 2.76 -5.06
C VAL A 35 -26.91 3.49 -3.99
N ILE A 36 -26.25 4.00 -2.93
CA ILE A 36 -26.92 4.80 -1.89
C ILE A 36 -27.60 6.02 -2.52
N ASN A 37 -26.87 6.76 -3.36
CA ASN A 37 -27.41 7.93 -4.05
C ASN A 37 -28.55 7.59 -5.03
N SER A 38 -28.46 6.45 -5.74
CA SER A 38 -29.52 6.01 -6.67
C SER A 38 -30.79 5.55 -5.94
N GLN A 39 -30.67 5.01 -4.73
CA GLN A 39 -31.80 4.51 -3.96
C GLN A 39 -32.43 5.58 -3.08
N ALA A 40 -31.71 6.67 -2.84
CA ALA A 40 -32.13 7.79 -2.02
C ALA A 40 -33.30 8.55 -2.67
N ASN A 41 -34.52 8.13 -2.33
CA ASN A 41 -35.76 8.77 -2.77
C ASN A 41 -36.07 9.98 -1.87
N ILE A 42 -35.22 11.01 -1.93
CA ILE A 42 -35.24 12.14 -0.98
C ILE A 42 -36.16 13.25 -1.49
N PRO A 43 -37.33 13.51 -0.85
CA PRO A 43 -38.06 14.75 -1.08
C PRO A 43 -37.19 15.95 -0.65
N PRO A 44 -37.34 17.14 -1.24
CA PRO A 44 -36.52 18.30 -0.86
C PRO A 44 -36.55 18.50 0.66
N PRO A 45 -35.39 18.67 1.33
CA PRO A 45 -34.10 19.13 0.80
C PRO A 45 -33.02 18.03 0.66
N LEU A 46 -32.18 18.13 -0.39
CA LEU A 46 -31.01 17.28 -0.66
C LEU A 46 -29.89 17.34 0.41
N LEU A 47 -30.12 18.02 1.54
CA LEU A 47 -29.14 18.22 2.60
C LEU A 47 -28.64 16.90 3.19
N GLY A 48 -29.54 15.92 3.35
CA GLY A 48 -29.20 14.61 3.91
C GLY A 48 -28.20 13.83 3.03
N ALA A 49 -28.40 13.83 1.71
CA ALA A 49 -27.47 13.16 0.78
C ALA A 49 -26.09 13.80 0.77
N ILE A 50 -26.02 15.14 0.80
CA ILE A 50 -24.75 15.87 0.83
C ILE A 50 -23.98 15.55 2.11
N LEU A 51 -24.66 15.50 3.26
CA LEU A 51 -24.05 15.18 4.54
C LEU A 51 -23.45 13.77 4.55
N VAL A 52 -24.21 12.76 4.10
CA VAL A 52 -23.74 11.36 4.05
C VAL A 52 -22.54 11.22 3.10
N ASN A 53 -22.62 11.79 1.89
CA ASN A 53 -21.51 11.75 0.93
C ASN A 53 -20.26 12.44 1.49
N SER A 54 -20.42 13.57 2.18
CA SER A 54 -19.30 14.30 2.79
C SER A 54 -18.61 13.48 3.87
N ILE A 55 -19.37 12.79 4.74
CA ILE A 55 -18.80 11.91 5.77
C ILE A 55 -17.97 10.80 5.12
N ILE A 56 -18.50 10.14 4.07
CA ILE A 56 -17.80 9.05 3.39
C ILE A 56 -16.47 9.53 2.80
N ILE A 57 -16.47 10.71 2.15
CA ILE A 57 -15.26 11.31 1.57
C ILE A 57 -14.25 11.66 2.67
N ILE A 58 -14.69 12.29 3.77
CA ILE A 58 -13.82 12.65 4.89
C ILE A 58 -13.16 11.41 5.50
N THR A 59 -13.93 10.34 5.73
CA THR A 59 -13.40 9.08 6.24
C THR A 59 -12.36 8.48 5.29
N ALA A 60 -12.63 8.49 3.98
CA ALA A 60 -11.68 8.00 2.98
C ALA A 60 -10.36 8.81 3.00
N ILE A 61 -10.44 10.13 3.11
CA ILE A 61 -9.27 11.02 3.20
C ILE A 61 -8.45 10.74 4.47
N ILE A 62 -9.10 10.60 5.63
CA ILE A 62 -8.43 10.28 6.89
C ILE A 62 -7.69 8.95 6.77
N LEU A 63 -8.34 7.94 6.19
CA LEU A 63 -7.75 6.63 6.00
C LEU A 63 -6.53 6.68 5.07
N GLU A 64 -6.62 7.41 3.96
CA GLU A 64 -5.50 7.58 3.01
C GLU A 64 -4.31 8.29 3.65
N LEU A 65 -4.55 9.35 4.42
CA LEU A 65 -3.49 10.06 5.16
C LEU A 65 -2.81 9.15 6.18
N PHE A 66 -3.58 8.32 6.89
CA PHE A 66 -3.04 7.35 7.85
C PHE A 66 -2.23 6.26 7.16
N LEU A 67 -2.70 5.76 6.01
CA LEU A 67 -2.04 4.70 5.25
C LEU A 67 -0.74 5.19 4.60
N LYS A 68 -0.74 6.40 4.03
CA LYS A 68 0.46 7.04 3.46
C LYS A 68 1.55 7.30 4.49
N LYS A 69 1.18 7.66 5.72
CA LYS A 69 2.16 7.88 6.81
C LYS A 69 2.90 6.61 7.20
N ASN A 70 2.28 5.44 7.01
CA ASN A 70 2.81 4.14 7.43
C ASN A 70 3.42 3.33 6.28
N SER A 71 3.38 3.82 5.03
CA SER A 71 3.98 3.11 3.90
C SER A 71 5.49 3.27 3.90
N LEU A 72 6.21 2.21 4.24
CA LEU A 72 7.62 2.06 3.94
C LEU A 72 7.75 1.48 2.53
N THR A 73 8.58 2.08 1.69
CA THR A 73 8.80 1.62 0.32
C THR A 73 9.82 0.47 0.34
N PRO A 74 9.44 -0.75 -0.09
CA PRO A 74 10.39 -1.86 -0.17
C PRO A 74 11.28 -1.67 -1.40
N VAL A 75 12.59 -1.72 -1.19
CA VAL A 75 13.63 -1.65 -2.22
C VAL A 75 14.41 -2.96 -2.18
N LEU A 76 14.54 -3.60 -3.34
CA LEU A 76 15.36 -4.80 -3.49
C LEU A 76 16.81 -4.38 -3.71
N ILE A 77 17.69 -4.82 -2.80
CA ILE A 77 19.13 -4.56 -2.85
C ILE A 77 19.85 -5.90 -2.92
N VAL A 78 20.69 -6.05 -3.94
CA VAL A 78 21.61 -7.20 -4.05
C VAL A 78 22.89 -6.84 -3.31
N TYR A 79 23.20 -7.57 -2.25
CA TYR A 79 24.32 -7.30 -1.36
C TYR A 79 25.36 -8.42 -1.40
N ASN A 80 26.64 -8.06 -1.50
CA ASN A 80 27.73 -9.01 -1.76
C ASN A 80 28.57 -9.35 -0.51
N LYS A 81 28.32 -8.72 0.65
CA LYS A 81 29.11 -8.96 1.87
C LYS A 81 28.34 -9.81 2.88
N LEU A 82 28.42 -11.14 2.74
CA LEU A 82 27.75 -12.07 3.65
C LEU A 82 28.17 -11.95 5.13
N MET A 83 29.37 -11.42 5.41
CA MET A 83 29.89 -11.27 6.78
C MET A 83 29.06 -10.31 7.64
N PHE A 84 28.41 -9.31 7.01
CA PHE A 84 27.56 -8.32 7.69
C PHE A 84 26.11 -8.79 7.86
N LEU A 85 25.74 -9.97 7.35
CA LEU A 85 24.39 -10.54 7.55
C LEU A 85 24.20 -11.15 8.95
N ASN A 86 25.27 -11.28 9.75
CA ASN A 86 25.19 -11.76 11.12
C ASN A 86 24.44 -10.77 12.03
N ALA A 87 23.71 -11.29 13.01
CA ALA A 87 22.88 -10.50 13.93
C ALA A 87 23.69 -9.42 14.68
N ASP A 88 24.97 -9.69 14.97
CA ASP A 88 25.87 -8.78 15.67
C ASP A 88 26.29 -7.55 14.85
N HIS A 89 26.26 -7.65 13.51
CA HIS A 89 26.73 -6.60 12.60
C HIS A 89 25.60 -5.80 11.94
N ARG A 90 24.38 -5.89 12.49
CA ARG A 90 23.20 -5.21 11.93
C ARG A 90 23.36 -3.69 11.84
N LYS A 91 24.12 -3.07 12.74
CA LYS A 91 24.41 -1.62 12.72
C LYS A 91 25.36 -1.26 11.57
N ASP A 92 26.37 -2.08 11.33
CA ASP A 92 27.36 -1.88 10.27
C ASP A 92 26.70 -2.08 8.90
N LEU A 93 25.84 -3.10 8.77
CA LEU A 93 25.03 -3.34 7.58
C LEU A 93 24.15 -2.14 7.23
N LEU A 94 23.44 -1.58 8.21
CA LEU A 94 22.58 -0.41 7.99
C LEU A 94 23.39 0.82 7.58
N THR A 95 24.58 1.01 8.16
CA THR A 95 25.46 2.15 7.85
C THR A 95 26.04 2.04 6.43
N ASP A 96 26.51 0.84 6.04
CA ASP A 96 27.03 0.56 4.70
C ASP A 96 25.93 0.72 3.64
N LEU A 97 24.73 0.18 3.90
CA LEU A 97 23.60 0.31 2.99
C LEU A 97 23.13 1.76 2.85
N THR A 98 23.06 2.52 3.94
CA THR A 98 22.68 3.95 3.90
C THR A 98 23.73 4.77 3.14
N SER A 99 25.02 4.49 3.37
CA SER A 99 26.12 5.20 2.69
C SER A 99 26.19 4.90 1.19
N GLN A 100 25.89 3.67 0.76
CA GLN A 100 25.97 3.29 -0.65
C GLN A 100 24.71 3.66 -1.44
N THR A 101 23.53 3.60 -0.81
CA THR A 101 22.26 3.89 -1.49
C THR A 101 21.80 5.34 -1.33
N GLY A 102 22.33 6.07 -0.33
CA GLY A 102 21.82 7.39 0.04
C GLY A 102 20.41 7.38 0.62
N LEU A 103 19.81 6.20 0.80
CA LEU A 103 18.46 6.01 1.32
C LEU A 103 18.50 5.78 2.82
N ASN A 104 17.59 6.42 3.55
CA ASN A 104 17.43 6.19 4.98
C ASN A 104 16.65 4.88 5.21
N ILE A 105 17.39 3.79 5.41
CA ILE A 105 16.84 2.44 5.58
C ILE A 105 16.47 2.22 7.04
N GLU A 106 15.19 2.01 7.32
CA GLU A 106 14.71 1.79 8.70
C GLU A 106 14.64 0.32 9.07
N LYS A 107 14.40 -0.54 8.09
CA LYS A 107 14.26 -1.98 8.30
C LYS A 107 14.80 -2.75 7.10
N VAL A 108 15.55 -3.80 7.36
CA VAL A 108 16.05 -4.72 6.34
C VAL A 108 15.51 -6.11 6.62
N ARG A 109 15.02 -6.79 5.58
CA ARG A 109 14.59 -8.18 5.61
C ARG A 109 15.40 -8.96 4.59
N ILE A 110 15.93 -10.11 4.97
CA ILE A 110 16.65 -10.99 4.05
C ILE A 110 15.61 -11.80 3.26
N ARG A 111 15.65 -11.72 1.93
CA ARG A 111 14.74 -12.46 1.04
C ARG A 111 15.34 -13.80 0.64
N LYS A 112 16.62 -13.79 0.24
CA LYS A 112 17.35 -14.98 -0.22
C LYS A 112 18.84 -14.81 0.05
N ILE A 113 19.49 -15.91 0.41
CA ILE A 113 20.95 -15.97 0.55
C ILE A 113 21.46 -17.03 -0.42
N ASP A 114 22.37 -16.65 -1.30
CA ASP A 114 23.12 -17.55 -2.16
C ASP A 114 24.55 -17.67 -1.62
N ILE A 115 24.79 -18.72 -0.84
CA ILE A 115 26.07 -18.98 -0.17
C ILE A 115 27.16 -19.30 -1.21
N VAL A 116 26.80 -19.94 -2.32
CA VAL A 116 27.75 -20.35 -3.36
C VAL A 116 28.28 -19.14 -4.11
N LYS A 117 27.40 -18.17 -4.41
CA LYS A 117 27.78 -16.94 -5.12
C LYS A 117 28.30 -15.83 -4.21
N GLY A 118 28.14 -15.96 -2.89
CA GLY A 118 28.51 -14.90 -1.96
C GLY A 118 27.52 -13.74 -1.89
N ILE A 119 26.29 -13.92 -2.39
CA ILE A 119 25.33 -12.83 -2.61
C ILE A 119 24.08 -13.04 -1.76
N ALA A 120 23.55 -11.97 -1.16
CA ALA A 120 22.26 -11.95 -0.49
C ALA A 120 21.32 -10.93 -1.15
N GLU A 121 20.08 -11.34 -1.38
CA GLU A 121 18.99 -10.45 -1.76
C GLU A 121 18.33 -9.92 -0.48
N LEU A 122 18.41 -8.60 -0.30
CA LEU A 122 17.84 -7.88 0.82
C LEU A 122 16.66 -7.05 0.34
N GLU A 123 15.61 -7.02 1.15
CA GLU A 123 14.48 -6.12 1.01
C GLU A 123 14.62 -5.04 2.09
N ALA A 124 15.03 -3.84 1.67
CA ALA A 124 15.19 -2.68 2.52
C ALA A 124 13.93 -1.81 2.47
N TYR A 125 13.37 -1.52 3.63
CA TYR A 125 12.21 -0.66 3.80
C TYR A 125 12.69 0.75 4.11
N CYS A 126 12.54 1.64 3.14
CA CYS A 126 12.96 3.03 3.25
C CYS A 126 11.75 3.90 3.61
N ARG A 127 11.97 4.90 4.47
CA ARG A 127 10.98 5.93 4.72
C ARG A 127 11.06 6.95 3.59
N ASP A 128 10.01 6.93 2.77
CA ASP A 128 9.82 7.68 1.53
C ASP A 128 10.22 9.17 1.66
N LYS A 129 11.47 9.48 1.33
CA LYS A 129 11.96 10.86 1.21
C LYS A 129 12.81 11.13 -0.02
N ASN A 130 13.20 10.12 -0.81
CA ASN A 130 14.03 10.29 -2.01
C ASN A 130 14.08 9.00 -2.86
N VAL A 131 12.93 8.49 -3.32
CA VAL A 131 12.93 7.49 -4.40
C VAL A 131 12.50 8.21 -5.67
N PRO A 132 13.36 8.35 -6.70
CA PRO A 132 12.96 8.86 -8.02
C PRO A 132 12.05 7.88 -8.76
#